data_AF-A0A7X5F363-F1
#
_entry.id   AF-A0A7X5F363-F1
#
_cell.length_a   1.000
_cell.length_b   1.000
_cell.length_c   1.000
_cell.angle_alpha   90.00
_cell.angle_beta   90.00
_cell.angle_gamma   90.00
#
_symmetry.space_group_name_H-M   'P 1'
#
loop_
_entity.id
_entity.type
_entity.pdbx_description
1 polymer ?
#
loop_
_entity_poly.entity_id
_entity_poly.type
_entity_poly.pdbx_seq_one_letter_code
_entity_poly.pdbx_strand_id
1 'polypeptide(L)' 'MAGRRYVHAYDAATGRSRGWHETVDQAVNVRQVRPELNNGSKTYYQFDRNGNYTGSW' A
#
# COMPACT_ATOMS: atom_id res chain seq x y z
N MET A 1 1.03 4.58 -15.05
CA MET A 1 0.48 3.73 -13.97
C MET A 1 -0.24 2.56 -14.63
N ALA A 2 -0.15 1.35 -14.07
CA ALA A 2 -0.75 0.14 -14.66
C ALA A 2 -2.05 -0.29 -13.96
N GLY A 3 -2.22 0.02 -12.67
CA GLY A 3 -3.46 -0.27 -11.97
C GLY A 3 -3.34 -0.25 -10.46
N ARG A 4 -4.42 -0.67 -9.79
CA ARG A 4 -4.52 -0.81 -8.33
C ARG A 4 -4.78 -2.28 -7.97
N ARG A 5 -4.11 -2.77 -6.92
CA ARG A 5 -4.37 -4.10 -6.32
C ARG A 5 -4.72 -3.96 -4.84
N TYR A 6 -5.42 -4.97 -4.32
CA TYR A 6 -5.60 -5.15 -2.88
C TYR A 6 -4.59 -6.17 -2.39
N VAL A 7 -3.92 -5.87 -1.28
CA VAL A 7 -2.98 -6.75 -0.61
C VAL A 7 -3.53 -7.09 0.76
N HIS A 8 -3.48 -8.36 1.10
CA HIS A 8 -3.87 -8.90 2.39
C HIS A 8 -2.68 -9.59 3.02
N ALA A 9 -2.29 -9.18 4.21
CA ALA A 9 -1.30 -9.88 5.02
C ALA A 9 -1.99 -10.54 6.20
N TYR A 10 -1.72 -11.83 6.37
CA TYR A 10 -2.20 -12.65 7.48
C TYR A 10 -1.02 -13.14 8.31
N ASP A 11 -1.10 -12.94 9.62
CA ASP A 11 -0.16 -13.46 10.61
C ASP A 11 -0.75 -14.69 11.29
N ALA A 12 -0.20 -15.87 10.98
CA ALA A 12 -0.67 -17.14 11.51
C ALA A 12 -0.36 -17.33 13.01
N ALA A 13 0.66 -16.65 13.56
CA ALA A 13 1.03 -16.78 14.97
C ALA A 13 0.05 -16.04 15.88
N THR A 14 -0.49 -14.90 15.41
CA THR A 14 -1.41 -14.06 16.19
C THR A 14 -2.85 -14.11 15.69
N GLY A 15 -3.10 -14.74 14.54
CA GLY A 15 -4.41 -14.77 13.86
C GLY A 15 -4.83 -13.41 13.29
N ARG A 16 -3.95 -12.42 13.29
CA ARG A 16 -4.26 -11.05 12.86
C ARG A 16 -4.13 -10.91 11.35
N SER A 17 -5.00 -10.10 10.76
CA SER A 17 -4.92 -9.75 9.34
C SER A 17 -4.92 -8.24 9.14
N ARG A 18 -4.25 -7.76 8.10
CA ARG A 18 -4.32 -6.37 7.63
C ARG A 18 -4.45 -6.32 6.11
N GLY A 19 -5.25 -5.37 5.64
CA GLY A 19 -5.48 -5.10 4.23
C GLY A 19 -5.00 -3.72 3.82
N TRP A 20 -4.53 -3.57 2.59
CA TRP A 20 -4.24 -2.26 2.01
C TRP A 20 -4.33 -2.27 0.49
N HIS A 21 -4.43 -1.07 -0.10
CA HIS A 21 -4.36 -0.92 -1.55
C HIS A 21 -2.99 -0.44 -1.99
N GLU A 22 -2.52 -0.98 -3.12
CA GLU A 22 -1.30 -0.54 -3.79
C GLU A 22 -1.60 -0.10 -5.21
N THR A 23 -1.03 1.03 -5.63
CA THR A 23 -0.99 1.43 -7.03
C THR A 23 0.37 1.05 -7.60
N VAL A 24 0.38 0.36 -8.74
CA VAL A 24 1.61 -0.11 -9.39
C VAL A 24 1.82 0.54 -10.76
N ASP A 25 3.08 0.66 -11.18
CA ASP A 25 3.42 1.04 -12.55
C ASP A 25 3.46 -0.17 -13.50
N GLN A 26 3.78 0.06 -14.78
CA GLN A 26 3.84 -1.00 -15.81
C GLN A 26 4.98 -2.00 -15.58
N ALA A 27 5.95 -1.67 -14.74
CA ALA A 27 7.03 -2.56 -14.31
C ALA A 27 6.73 -3.20 -12.95
N VAL A 28 5.47 -3.15 -12.48
CA VAL A 28 4.98 -3.75 -11.23
C VAL A 28 5.61 -3.14 -9.96
N ASN A 29 6.22 -1.95 -10.07
CA ASN A 29 6.75 -1.24 -8.90
C ASN A 29 5.62 -0.53 -8.16
N VAL A 30 5.62 -0.62 -6.83
CA VAL A 30 4.66 0.08 -5.97
C VAL A 30 4.95 1.58 -6.01
N ARG A 31 3.93 2.36 -6.37
CA ARG A 31 3.98 3.84 -6.44
C ARG A 31 3.20 4.50 -5.34
N GLN A 32 2.22 3.80 -4.80
CA GLN A 32 1.41 4.31 -3.73
C GLN A 32 0.90 3.16 -2.87
N VAL A 33 0.88 3.37 -1.56
CA VAL A 33 0.28 2.46 -0.57
C VAL A 33 -0.78 3.23 0.20
N ARG A 34 -1.95 2.62 0.42
CA ARG A 34 -3.00 3.14 1.30
C ARG A 34 -3.31 2.11 2.39
N PRO A 35 -2.66 2.18 3.56
CA PRO A 35 -2.96 1.32 4.68
C PRO A 35 -4.36 1.58 5.23
N GLU A 36 -5.05 0.54 5.67
CA GLU A 36 -6.27 0.67 6.46
C GLU A 36 -5.91 0.71 7.95
N LEU A 37 -5.93 1.90 8.54
CA LEU A 37 -5.59 2.13 9.94
C LEU A 37 -6.81 2.11 10.87
N ASN A 38 -8.02 1.94 10.34
CA ASN A 38 -9.30 1.94 11.10
C ASN A 38 -9.51 3.17 12.00
N ASN A 39 -8.82 4.28 11.73
CA ASN A 39 -8.87 5.52 12.49
C ASN A 39 -9.73 6.61 11.81
N GLY A 40 -10.53 6.22 10.81
CA GLY A 40 -11.35 7.15 10.01
C GLY A 40 -10.58 8.00 9.00
N SER A 41 -9.24 7.98 9.03
CA SER A 41 -8.40 8.74 8.11
C SER A 41 -7.96 7.90 6.90
N LYS A 42 -7.79 8.57 5.76
CA LYS A 42 -7.24 7.96 4.54
C LYS A 42 -5.87 8.56 4.31
N THR A 43 -4.83 7.82 4.67
CA THR A 43 -3.45 8.23 4.40
C THR A 43 -2.89 7.43 3.23
N TYR A 44 -2.30 8.14 2.28
CA TYR A 44 -1.62 7.58 1.13
C TYR A 44 -0.13 7.87 1.27
N TYR A 45 0.70 6.89 0.96
CA TYR A 45 2.16 7.03 0.92
C TYR A 45 2.61 6.82 -0.51
N GLN A 46 3.45 7.71 -1.06
CA GLN A 46 3.93 7.66 -2.43
C GLN A 46 5.41 7.31 -2.51
N PHE A 47 5.77 6.59 -3.56
CA PHE A 47 7.13 6.10 -3.81
C PHE A 47 7.58 6.37 -5.26
N ASP A 48 8.87 6.65 -5.42
CA ASP A 48 9.53 6.83 -6.71
C ASP A 48 9.83 5.49 -7.40
N ARG A 49 10.57 5.51 -8.53
CA ARG A 49 10.81 4.29 -9.33
C ARG A 49 11.77 3.33 -8.67
N ASN A 50 12.57 3.83 -7.74
CA ASN A 50 13.56 3.08 -7.00
C ASN A 50 12.98 2.61 -5.65
N GLY A 51 11.71 2.90 -5.35
CA GLY A 51 11.06 2.57 -4.08
C GLY A 51 11.33 3.58 -2.97
N ASN A 52 11.92 4.75 -3.27
CA ASN A 52 12.14 5.78 -2.28
C ASN A 52 10.83 6.49 -1.96
N TYR A 53 10.59 6.74 -0.68
CA TYR A 53 9.43 7.51 -0.22
C TYR A 53 9.50 8.96 -0.71
N THR A 54 8.41 9.47 -1.30
CA THR A 54 8.34 10.83 -1.84
C THR A 54 7.34 11.73 -1.12
N GLY A 55 6.48 11.19 -0.26
CA GLY A 55 5.50 11.97 0.50
C GLY A 55 4.20 11.24 0.81
N SER A 56 3.34 11.89 1.59
CA SER A 56 2.04 11.38 2.02
C SER A 56 0.96 12.46 2.08
N TRP A 57 -0.29 12.06 1.88
CA TRP A 57 -1.48 12.91 2.04
C TRP A 57 -2.70 12.13 2.54
#